data_AF-A0A9D5PW41-F1
#
_entry.id   AF-A0A9D5PW41-F1
#
_cell.length_a   1.000
_cell.length_b   1.000
_cell.length_c   1.000
_cell.angle_alpha   90.00
_cell.angle_beta   90.00
_cell.angle_gamma   90.00
#
_symmetry.space_group_name_H-M   'P 1'
#
loop_
_entity.id
_entity.type
_entity.pdbx_description
1 polymer ?
#
loop_
_entity_poly.entity_id
_entity_poly.type
_entity_poly.pdbx_seq_one_letter_code
_entity_poly.pdbx_strand_id
1 'polypeptide(L)'
;YGMTTTSGGNLSICDPDGVVWISPSGVDKGSLRREDIMQIHKDGTIVGPHKPSSEYPFHLAIYEARPDIKAVLHAHPPALVAFSVVREIPSTDLTPDARYICGDIRMAEYALPGSQLLGEKIAAEFAAGANTVMLENHGVVIGASDLFRAFMTFETLDYSARLEINARTLGMEPHHLSEKHTAIYKQKCDPKMDEFIPRVHSSEELDARREMCELIHRAYDNQLFTSSQGTFSKKLSDGSFIITPYSMDRKYLRPEDLVRIEDGYKEHGKNPSRSVALHTEIYKKHPEIKSIICAHPPHIMAFAITDAVFDARLIPESYIMLKNVRKFPFGSSFMQPALLADEISIKNPVCIIENDCVIVGGTSLLNAFDRLEVMEYSAKSVIDTASLGKAVVKIKPEEVRDIEIAFNL
;
A
#
# COMPACT_ATOMS: atom_id res chain seq x y z
N TYR A 1 11.08 5.11 -4.44
CA TYR A 1 9.76 4.70 -4.97
C TYR A 1 9.64 4.56 -6.48
N GLY A 2 10.48 5.17 -7.33
CA GLY A 2 10.40 4.94 -8.79
C GLY A 2 9.08 5.35 -9.46
N MET A 3 8.22 6.10 -8.76
CA MET A 3 6.90 6.51 -9.23
C MET A 3 6.93 7.76 -10.14
N THR A 4 8.07 8.46 -10.15
CA THR A 4 8.35 9.55 -11.08
C THR A 4 9.85 9.64 -11.32
N THR A 5 10.24 10.35 -12.39
CA THR A 5 11.64 10.69 -12.69
C THR A 5 12.01 12.04 -12.08
N THR A 6 13.28 12.42 -12.14
CA THR A 6 13.81 13.69 -11.60
C THR A 6 12.99 14.92 -12.02
N SER A 7 12.62 15.02 -13.30
CA SER A 7 11.87 16.15 -13.84
C SER A 7 10.44 15.80 -14.26
N GLY A 8 10.07 14.51 -14.23
CA GLY A 8 8.77 14.01 -14.65
C GLY A 8 7.67 14.26 -13.62
N GLY A 9 6.42 14.14 -14.09
CA GLY A 9 5.23 14.43 -13.30
C GLY A 9 5.12 15.88 -12.85
N ASN A 10 3.95 16.22 -12.32
CA ASN A 10 3.67 17.54 -11.75
C ASN A 10 2.51 17.48 -10.78
N LEU A 11 2.53 18.41 -9.84
CA LEU A 11 1.53 18.57 -8.79
C LEU A 11 1.02 19.99 -8.85
N SER A 12 -0.28 20.18 -8.65
CA SER A 12 -0.83 21.49 -8.38
C SER A 12 -1.91 21.47 -7.31
N ILE A 13 -2.13 22.63 -6.69
CA ILE A 13 -3.31 22.93 -5.87
C ILE A 13 -3.97 24.21 -6.36
N CYS A 14 -5.28 24.33 -6.17
CA CYS A 14 -6.04 25.54 -6.42
C CYS A 14 -6.55 26.10 -5.09
N ASP A 15 -6.13 27.31 -4.75
CA ASP A 15 -6.51 27.96 -3.49
C ASP A 15 -7.92 28.57 -3.55
N PRO A 16 -8.48 29.05 -2.42
CA PRO A 16 -9.81 29.66 -2.40
C PRO A 16 -9.99 30.90 -3.28
N ASP A 17 -8.91 31.65 -3.54
CA ASP A 17 -8.92 32.82 -4.41
C ASP A 17 -8.87 32.41 -5.90
N GLY A 18 -8.62 31.12 -6.15
CA GLY A 18 -8.50 30.47 -7.45
C GLY A 18 -7.17 30.74 -8.13
N VAL A 19 -6.11 30.97 -7.35
CA VAL A 19 -4.73 30.93 -7.82
C VAL A 19 -4.27 29.47 -7.82
N VAL A 20 -3.68 29.04 -8.92
CA VAL A 20 -3.14 27.68 -9.08
C VAL A 20 -1.66 27.69 -8.76
N TRP A 21 -1.29 26.91 -7.75
CA TRP A 21 0.09 26.68 -7.34
C TRP A 21 0.57 25.38 -7.97
N ILE A 22 1.59 25.43 -8.82
CA ILE A 22 2.04 24.27 -9.61
C ILE A 22 3.55 24.09 -9.54
N SER A 23 3.98 22.84 -9.54
CA SER A 23 5.40 22.50 -9.63
C SER A 23 6.05 23.04 -10.92
N PRO A 24 7.32 23.48 -10.87
CA PRO A 24 8.01 24.04 -12.03
C PRO A 24 8.42 22.96 -13.04
N SER A 25 8.68 23.37 -14.29
CA SER A 25 9.23 22.50 -15.34
C SER A 25 10.75 22.35 -15.21
N GLY A 26 11.26 21.14 -15.47
CA GLY A 26 12.71 20.89 -15.60
C GLY A 26 13.54 20.97 -14.31
N VAL A 27 12.89 21.14 -13.14
CA VAL A 27 13.54 21.13 -11.83
C VAL A 27 13.43 19.75 -11.19
N ASP A 28 14.50 19.34 -10.49
CA ASP A 28 14.54 18.11 -9.71
C ASP A 28 13.47 18.11 -8.60
N LYS A 29 12.48 17.23 -8.74
CA LYS A 29 11.37 17.08 -7.78
C LYS A 29 11.85 16.70 -6.38
N GLY A 30 12.98 16.01 -6.26
CA GLY A 30 13.53 15.59 -4.97
C GLY A 30 14.15 16.72 -4.16
N SER A 31 14.47 17.86 -4.79
CA SER A 31 15.11 19.01 -4.15
C SER A 31 14.26 20.28 -4.15
N LEU A 32 13.00 20.20 -4.58
CA LEU A 32 12.07 21.32 -4.59
C LEU A 32 11.94 21.99 -3.22
N ARG A 33 11.99 23.31 -3.23
CA ARG A 33 11.71 24.18 -2.10
C ARG A 33 10.41 24.92 -2.32
N ARG A 34 9.90 25.56 -1.26
CA ARG A 34 8.66 26.35 -1.33
C ARG A 34 8.78 27.48 -2.35
N GLU A 35 9.95 28.09 -2.43
CA GLU A 35 10.27 29.18 -3.36
C GLU A 35 10.22 28.75 -4.84
N ASP A 36 10.34 27.45 -5.14
CA ASP A 36 10.35 26.93 -6.51
C ASP A 36 8.93 26.77 -7.10
N ILE A 37 7.89 26.89 -6.28
CA ILE A 37 6.50 26.70 -6.72
C ILE A 37 6.02 27.91 -7.52
N MET A 38 5.43 27.62 -8.68
CA MET A 38 4.91 28.62 -9.60
C MET A 38 3.44 28.91 -9.28
N GLN A 39 3.03 30.16 -9.42
CA GLN A 39 1.65 30.60 -9.29
C GLN A 39 1.10 30.97 -10.67
N ILE A 40 -0.14 30.57 -10.94
CA ILE A 40 -0.91 30.95 -12.12
C ILE A 40 -2.20 31.59 -11.64
N HIS A 41 -2.35 32.88 -11.91
CA HIS A 41 -3.54 33.65 -11.57
C HIS A 41 -4.63 33.48 -12.64
N LYS A 42 -5.88 33.81 -12.29
CA LYS A 42 -7.05 33.70 -13.17
C LYS A 42 -6.94 34.50 -14.46
N ASP A 43 -6.20 35.61 -14.44
CA ASP A 43 -5.95 36.45 -15.62
C ASP A 43 -4.82 35.92 -16.51
N GLY A 44 -4.24 34.76 -16.16
CA GLY A 44 -3.11 34.16 -16.86
C GLY A 44 -1.73 34.66 -16.39
N THR A 45 -1.67 35.58 -15.42
CA THR A 45 -0.39 36.04 -14.86
C THR A 45 0.33 34.88 -14.18
N ILE A 46 1.60 34.70 -14.53
CA ILE A 46 2.48 33.67 -13.96
C ILE A 46 3.49 34.34 -13.03
N VAL A 47 3.59 33.87 -11.78
CA VAL A 47 4.52 34.39 -10.77
C VAL A 47 5.39 33.26 -10.22
N GLY A 48 6.69 33.49 -10.15
CA GLY A 48 7.66 32.55 -9.56
C GLY A 48 9.01 32.58 -10.29
N PRO A 49 10.04 31.89 -9.77
CA PRO A 49 11.40 31.98 -10.30
C PRO A 49 11.65 31.10 -11.53
N HIS A 50 10.74 30.19 -11.87
CA HIS A 50 10.92 29.18 -12.93
C HIS A 50 9.87 29.31 -14.04
N LYS A 51 9.89 28.38 -15.00
CA LYS A 51 8.74 28.14 -15.88
C LYS A 51 7.78 27.16 -15.21
N PRO A 52 6.46 27.37 -15.28
CA PRO A 52 5.50 26.35 -14.81
C PRO A 52 5.66 25.06 -15.62
N SER A 53 5.15 23.94 -15.09
CA SER A 53 5.06 22.68 -15.82
C SER A 53 4.48 22.90 -17.22
N SER A 54 5.03 22.30 -18.28
CA SER A 54 4.45 22.37 -19.63
C SER A 54 3.02 21.83 -19.70
N GLU A 55 2.62 21.09 -18.68
CA GLU A 55 1.33 20.42 -18.58
C GLU A 55 0.28 21.19 -17.77
N TYR A 56 0.63 22.40 -17.27
CA TYR A 56 -0.33 23.26 -16.58
C TYR A 56 -1.66 23.49 -17.32
N PRO A 57 -1.75 23.49 -18.68
CA PRO A 57 -3.02 23.69 -19.37
C PRO A 57 -4.11 22.68 -18.96
N PHE A 58 -3.79 21.40 -18.78
CA PHE A 58 -4.80 20.44 -18.34
C PHE A 58 -5.18 20.63 -16.86
N HIS A 59 -4.27 21.11 -16.00
CA HIS A 59 -4.63 21.40 -14.61
C HIS A 59 -5.68 22.51 -14.55
N LEU A 60 -5.49 23.58 -15.33
CA LEU A 60 -6.46 24.67 -15.42
C LEU A 60 -7.82 24.16 -15.94
N ALA A 61 -7.80 23.36 -17.02
CA ALA A 61 -9.01 22.78 -17.59
C ALA A 61 -9.77 21.88 -16.60
N ILE A 62 -9.05 21.09 -15.78
CA ILE A 62 -9.65 20.25 -14.74
C ILE A 62 -10.29 21.13 -13.65
N TYR A 63 -9.59 22.15 -13.15
CA TYR A 63 -10.15 23.04 -12.11
C TYR A 63 -11.37 23.82 -12.60
N GLU A 64 -11.39 24.20 -13.87
CA GLU A 64 -12.54 24.86 -14.50
C GLU A 64 -13.73 23.89 -14.64
N ALA A 65 -13.49 22.68 -15.13
CA ALA A 65 -14.53 21.66 -15.32
C ALA A 65 -15.10 21.12 -13.99
N ARG A 66 -14.27 21.03 -12.96
CA ARG A 66 -14.60 20.43 -11.65
C ARG A 66 -14.07 21.30 -10.50
N PRO A 67 -14.79 22.37 -10.12
CA PRO A 67 -14.36 23.28 -9.05
C PRO A 67 -14.27 22.64 -7.65
N ASP A 68 -14.84 21.44 -7.45
CA ASP A 68 -14.70 20.64 -6.23
C ASP A 68 -13.31 20.01 -6.08
N ILE A 69 -12.57 19.83 -7.18
CA ILE A 69 -11.18 19.39 -7.17
C ILE A 69 -10.29 20.57 -6.75
N LYS A 70 -9.42 20.33 -5.77
CA LYS A 70 -8.49 21.33 -5.23
C LYS A 70 -7.02 20.93 -5.34
N ALA A 71 -6.75 19.70 -5.73
CA ALA A 71 -5.42 19.21 -6.01
C ALA A 71 -5.44 18.30 -7.24
N VAL A 72 -4.41 18.44 -8.08
CA VAL A 72 -4.18 17.57 -9.23
C VAL A 72 -2.77 17.01 -9.16
N LEU A 73 -2.67 15.69 -9.28
CA LEU A 73 -1.43 14.93 -9.35
C LEU A 73 -1.32 14.28 -10.72
N HIS A 74 -0.18 14.46 -11.38
CA HIS A 74 0.14 13.75 -12.60
C HIS A 74 1.54 13.13 -12.51
N ALA A 75 1.65 11.87 -12.94
CA ALA A 75 2.90 11.13 -12.94
C ALA A 75 2.87 9.96 -13.94
N HIS A 76 4.04 9.32 -14.07
CA HIS A 76 4.32 8.28 -15.08
C HIS A 76 4.89 7.01 -14.45
N PRO A 77 4.23 6.38 -13.46
CA PRO A 77 4.78 5.18 -12.85
C PRO A 77 4.78 4.02 -13.86
N PRO A 78 5.86 3.22 -13.96
CA PRO A 78 6.02 2.23 -15.04
C PRO A 78 4.86 1.25 -15.21
N ALA A 79 4.23 0.81 -14.12
CA ALA A 79 3.10 -0.09 -14.18
C ALA A 79 1.89 0.55 -14.88
N LEU A 80 1.50 1.78 -14.50
CA LEU A 80 0.38 2.48 -15.14
C LEU A 80 0.70 2.87 -16.58
N VAL A 81 1.96 3.22 -16.87
CA VAL A 81 2.39 3.45 -18.25
C VAL A 81 2.22 2.18 -19.10
N ALA A 82 2.60 1.01 -18.58
CA ALA A 82 2.43 -0.26 -19.29
C ALA A 82 0.95 -0.52 -19.66
N PHE A 83 0.02 -0.34 -18.71
CA PHE A 83 -1.42 -0.41 -18.96
C PHE A 83 -1.90 0.63 -19.99
N SER A 84 -1.40 1.87 -19.89
CA SER A 84 -1.79 2.95 -20.82
C SER A 84 -1.36 2.70 -22.27
N VAL A 85 -0.23 2.01 -22.49
CA VAL A 85 0.29 1.69 -23.82
C VAL A 85 -0.53 0.59 -24.49
N VAL A 86 -1.10 -0.33 -23.71
CA VAL A 86 -2.02 -1.38 -24.21
C VAL A 86 -3.49 -0.96 -24.13
N ARG A 87 -3.79 0.28 -23.71
CA ARG A 87 -5.14 0.86 -23.57
C ARG A 87 -6.05 0.07 -22.64
N GLU A 88 -5.48 -0.47 -21.57
CA GLU A 88 -6.21 -1.12 -20.48
C GLU A 88 -6.18 -0.24 -19.23
N ILE A 89 -7.18 -0.43 -18.36
CA ILE A 89 -7.23 0.15 -17.03
C ILE A 89 -6.99 -0.99 -16.03
N PRO A 90 -6.04 -0.87 -15.08
CA PRO A 90 -5.84 -1.87 -14.05
C PRO A 90 -7.10 -2.12 -13.23
N SER A 91 -7.33 -3.38 -12.86
CA SER A 91 -8.43 -3.77 -12.00
C SER A 91 -8.27 -3.17 -10.60
N THR A 92 -9.32 -2.52 -10.10
CA THR A 92 -9.41 -2.05 -8.71
C THR A 92 -10.16 -3.03 -7.81
N ASP A 93 -10.42 -4.24 -8.31
CA ASP A 93 -11.18 -5.28 -7.62
C ASP A 93 -10.28 -6.35 -7.01
N LEU A 94 -8.97 -6.15 -7.05
CA LEU A 94 -7.99 -7.14 -6.59
C LEU A 94 -7.83 -7.11 -5.06
N THR A 95 -8.06 -5.95 -4.45
CA THR A 95 -8.03 -5.75 -2.99
C THR A 95 -9.21 -4.87 -2.54
N PRO A 96 -9.65 -4.93 -1.27
CA PRO A 96 -10.97 -4.41 -0.89
C PRO A 96 -11.08 -2.88 -0.89
N ASP A 97 -9.96 -2.19 -0.66
CA ASP A 97 -9.92 -0.73 -0.54
C ASP A 97 -9.70 -0.02 -1.88
N ALA A 98 -9.15 -0.72 -2.88
CA ALA A 98 -8.70 -0.08 -4.13
C ALA A 98 -9.83 0.59 -4.90
N ARG A 99 -10.97 -0.10 -5.10
CA ARG A 99 -12.15 0.49 -5.77
C ARG A 99 -12.67 1.74 -5.07
N TYR A 100 -12.66 1.76 -3.73
CA TYR A 100 -13.15 2.92 -2.98
C TYR A 100 -12.19 4.11 -3.05
N ILE A 101 -10.88 3.84 -2.97
CA ILE A 101 -9.84 4.88 -3.01
C ILE A 101 -9.68 5.46 -4.41
N CYS A 102 -9.73 4.63 -5.45
CA CYS A 102 -9.49 5.06 -6.82
C CYS A 102 -10.73 5.67 -7.51
N GLY A 103 -11.93 5.28 -7.06
CA GLY A 103 -13.18 5.73 -7.66
C GLY A 103 -13.34 5.28 -9.12
N ASP A 104 -14.11 6.04 -9.90
CA ASP A 104 -14.24 5.82 -11.34
C ASP A 104 -12.94 6.22 -12.05
N ILE A 105 -12.38 5.27 -12.82
CA ILE A 105 -11.15 5.46 -13.60
C ILE A 105 -11.53 5.44 -15.07
N ARG A 106 -11.06 6.44 -15.80
CA ARG A 106 -11.27 6.56 -17.25
C ARG A 106 -9.96 6.67 -17.99
N MET A 107 -10.02 6.56 -19.31
CA MET A 107 -8.87 6.72 -20.20
C MET A 107 -9.16 7.86 -21.17
N ALA A 108 -8.29 8.86 -21.23
CA ALA A 108 -8.34 9.91 -22.24
C ALA A 108 -7.48 9.51 -23.45
N GLU A 109 -8.02 9.73 -24.64
CA GLU A 109 -7.30 9.49 -25.89
C GLU A 109 -6.03 10.34 -26.00
N TYR A 110 -5.06 9.84 -26.77
CA TYR A 110 -3.82 10.55 -27.05
C TYR A 110 -4.05 11.95 -27.65
N ALA A 111 -3.25 12.90 -27.19
CA ALA A 111 -3.02 14.21 -27.79
C ALA A 111 -1.63 14.71 -27.40
N LEU A 112 -1.15 15.76 -28.06
CA LEU A 112 0.19 16.31 -27.83
C LEU A 112 0.36 16.76 -26.36
N PRO A 113 1.39 16.29 -25.62
CA PRO A 113 1.66 16.74 -24.25
C PRO A 113 1.82 18.26 -24.17
N GLY A 114 1.20 18.86 -23.15
CA GLY A 114 1.17 20.32 -22.95
C GLY A 114 0.27 21.10 -23.92
N SER A 115 -0.46 20.43 -24.83
CA SER A 115 -1.42 21.10 -25.72
C SER A 115 -2.77 21.34 -25.05
N GLN A 116 -3.50 22.35 -25.56
CA GLN A 116 -4.87 22.63 -25.14
C GLN A 116 -5.81 21.45 -25.41
N LEU A 117 -5.65 20.78 -26.56
CA LEU A 117 -6.46 19.62 -26.94
C LEU A 117 -6.34 18.47 -25.93
N LEU A 118 -5.13 18.23 -25.40
CA LEU A 118 -4.96 17.23 -24.34
C LEU A 118 -5.72 17.64 -23.08
N GLY A 119 -5.64 18.92 -22.70
CA GLY A 119 -6.41 19.47 -21.58
C GLY A 119 -7.92 19.31 -21.74
N GLU A 120 -8.46 19.60 -22.92
CA GLU A 120 -9.88 19.42 -23.25
C GLU A 120 -10.33 17.96 -23.13
N LYS A 121 -9.56 17.02 -23.68
CA LYS A 121 -9.86 15.58 -23.59
C LYS A 121 -9.87 15.08 -22.14
N ILE A 122 -8.87 15.49 -21.35
CA ILE A 122 -8.80 15.09 -19.94
C ILE A 122 -9.94 15.70 -19.14
N ALA A 123 -10.19 17.01 -19.31
CA ALA A 123 -11.26 17.70 -18.60
C ALA A 123 -12.65 17.15 -18.93
N ALA A 124 -12.88 16.67 -20.15
CA ALA A 124 -14.12 15.98 -20.52
C ALA A 124 -14.36 14.71 -19.69
N GLU A 125 -13.34 13.90 -19.44
CA GLU A 125 -13.46 12.71 -18.58
C GLU A 125 -13.74 13.08 -17.11
N PHE A 126 -13.09 14.12 -16.60
CA PHE A 126 -13.37 14.65 -15.25
C PHE A 126 -14.78 15.23 -15.13
N ALA A 127 -15.27 15.93 -16.16
CA ALA A 127 -16.64 16.45 -16.23
C ALA A 127 -17.68 15.34 -16.27
N ALA A 128 -17.33 14.18 -16.83
CA ALA A 128 -18.16 12.99 -16.85
C ALA A 128 -18.16 12.19 -15.52
N GLY A 129 -17.48 12.70 -14.49
CA GLY A 129 -17.51 12.17 -13.12
C GLY A 129 -16.25 11.40 -12.69
N ALA A 130 -15.25 11.26 -13.56
CA ALA A 130 -13.99 10.63 -13.19
C ALA A 130 -13.23 11.47 -12.14
N ASN A 131 -12.48 10.81 -11.26
CA ASN A 131 -11.47 11.45 -10.43
C ASN A 131 -10.05 11.00 -10.81
N THR A 132 -9.94 9.93 -11.61
CA THR A 132 -8.69 9.39 -12.11
C THR A 132 -8.82 9.16 -13.61
N VAL A 133 -7.89 9.73 -14.37
CA VAL A 133 -7.86 9.62 -15.83
C VAL A 133 -6.48 9.13 -16.26
N MET A 134 -6.41 7.91 -16.77
CA MET A 134 -5.24 7.40 -17.47
C MET A 134 -5.15 8.06 -18.86
N LEU A 135 -3.94 8.25 -19.36
CA LEU A 135 -3.68 8.91 -20.64
C LEU A 135 -3.02 7.90 -21.57
N GLU A 136 -3.61 7.63 -22.74
CA GLU A 136 -3.04 6.69 -23.71
C GLU A 136 -1.56 7.01 -24.01
N ASN A 137 -0.68 5.99 -23.94
CA ASN A 137 0.76 6.10 -24.20
C ASN A 137 1.48 7.18 -23.38
N HIS A 138 1.01 7.50 -22.18
CA HIS A 138 1.57 8.60 -21.40
C HIS A 138 1.66 8.31 -19.91
N GLY A 139 0.62 8.58 -19.12
CA GLY A 139 0.67 8.52 -17.66
C GLY A 139 -0.71 8.55 -17.04
N VAL A 140 -0.83 9.05 -15.81
CA VAL A 140 -2.12 9.18 -15.12
C VAL A 140 -2.28 10.57 -14.53
N VAL A 141 -3.52 11.08 -14.53
CA VAL A 141 -3.91 12.35 -13.90
C VAL A 141 -4.98 12.05 -12.86
N ILE A 142 -4.78 12.53 -11.65
CA ILE A 142 -5.69 12.33 -10.51
C ILE A 142 -6.09 13.69 -9.97
N GLY A 143 -7.40 13.89 -9.83
CA GLY A 143 -7.97 15.04 -9.17
C GLY A 143 -8.60 14.67 -7.83
N ALA A 144 -8.31 15.44 -6.79
CA ALA A 144 -8.86 15.22 -5.46
C ALA A 144 -9.08 16.54 -4.70
N SER A 145 -9.65 16.46 -3.50
CA SER A 145 -9.85 17.60 -2.61
C SER A 145 -8.57 18.14 -1.97
N ASP A 146 -7.49 17.36 -2.00
CA ASP A 146 -6.20 17.70 -1.42
C ASP A 146 -5.12 16.75 -1.97
N LEU A 147 -3.85 17.14 -1.81
CA LEU A 147 -2.71 16.37 -2.33
C LEU A 147 -2.58 15.00 -1.67
N PHE A 148 -2.98 14.85 -0.41
CA PHE A 148 -2.87 13.58 0.29
C PHE A 148 -3.82 12.54 -0.31
N ARG A 149 -5.08 12.91 -0.57
CA ARG A 149 -6.03 12.04 -1.27
C ARG A 149 -5.59 11.75 -2.70
N ALA A 150 -5.09 12.74 -3.43
CA ALA A 150 -4.56 12.53 -4.78
C ALA A 150 -3.40 11.50 -4.78
N PHE A 151 -2.49 11.62 -3.82
CA PHE A 151 -1.37 10.68 -3.66
C PHE A 151 -1.82 9.29 -3.22
N MET A 152 -2.77 9.19 -2.29
CA MET A 152 -3.33 7.89 -1.86
C MET A 152 -3.98 7.15 -3.04
N THR A 153 -4.77 7.85 -3.86
CA THR A 153 -5.35 7.30 -5.08
C THR A 153 -4.28 6.86 -6.07
N PHE A 154 -3.24 7.69 -6.26
CA PHE A 154 -2.12 7.40 -7.16
C PHE A 154 -1.36 6.13 -6.77
N GLU A 155 -0.96 6.05 -5.51
CA GLU A 155 -0.21 4.91 -4.98
C GLU A 155 -1.05 3.63 -5.01
N THR A 156 -2.34 3.72 -4.70
CA THR A 156 -3.25 2.56 -4.71
C THR A 156 -3.49 2.02 -6.12
N LEU A 157 -3.61 2.91 -7.10
CA LEU A 157 -3.76 2.50 -8.51
C LEU A 157 -2.47 1.88 -9.05
N ASP A 158 -1.32 2.50 -8.79
CA ASP A 158 -0.01 1.93 -9.15
C ASP A 158 0.24 0.58 -8.48
N TYR A 159 -0.13 0.43 -7.21
CA TYR A 159 -0.10 -0.85 -6.50
C TYR A 159 -0.96 -1.92 -7.21
N SER A 160 -2.20 -1.58 -7.55
CA SER A 160 -3.12 -2.50 -8.22
C SER A 160 -2.57 -2.94 -9.59
N ALA A 161 -1.97 -2.03 -10.34
CA ALA A 161 -1.33 -2.33 -11.62
C ALA A 161 -0.13 -3.27 -11.48
N ARG A 162 0.78 -3.01 -10.52
CA ARG A 162 1.92 -3.91 -10.26
C ARG A 162 1.46 -5.31 -9.86
N LEU A 163 0.44 -5.37 -9.00
CA LEU A 163 -0.15 -6.61 -8.53
C LEU A 163 -0.74 -7.42 -9.70
N GLU A 164 -1.49 -6.77 -10.59
CA GLU A 164 -2.07 -7.41 -11.78
C GLU A 164 -0.99 -7.90 -12.77
N ILE A 165 0.05 -7.10 -13.02
CA ILE A 165 1.19 -7.50 -13.87
C ILE A 165 1.89 -8.74 -13.30
N ASN A 166 2.10 -8.77 -11.98
CA ASN A 166 2.72 -9.90 -11.29
C ASN A 166 1.85 -11.16 -11.41
N ALA A 167 0.53 -11.04 -11.21
CA ALA A 167 -0.42 -12.15 -11.37
C ALA A 167 -0.40 -12.70 -12.81
N ARG A 168 -0.49 -11.82 -13.82
CA ARG A 168 -0.42 -12.22 -15.23
C ARG A 168 0.93 -12.86 -15.60
N THR A 169 2.03 -12.44 -14.96
CA THR A 169 3.37 -13.02 -15.16
C THR A 169 3.47 -14.45 -14.61
N LEU A 170 2.72 -14.78 -13.56
CA LEU A 170 2.56 -16.16 -13.08
C LEU A 170 1.73 -17.04 -14.04
N GLY A 171 1.20 -16.48 -15.13
CA GLY A 171 0.35 -17.18 -16.09
C GLY A 171 -1.04 -17.51 -15.53
N MET A 172 -1.49 -16.75 -14.54
CA MET A 172 -2.76 -16.96 -13.83
C MET A 172 -3.64 -15.72 -13.97
N GLU A 173 -4.95 -15.94 -14.13
CA GLU A 173 -5.92 -14.87 -14.04
C GLU A 173 -6.15 -14.48 -12.58
N PRO A 174 -6.15 -13.18 -12.25
CA PRO A 174 -6.40 -12.73 -10.89
C PRO A 174 -7.87 -12.95 -10.49
N HIS A 175 -8.09 -13.27 -9.23
CA HIS A 175 -9.40 -13.36 -8.61
C HIS A 175 -9.90 -11.96 -8.28
N HIS A 176 -11.06 -11.60 -8.82
CA HIS A 176 -11.70 -10.32 -8.57
C HIS A 176 -12.68 -10.40 -7.40
N LEU A 177 -12.68 -9.37 -6.56
CA LEU A 177 -13.64 -9.21 -5.49
C LEU A 177 -15.02 -8.83 -6.04
N SER A 178 -15.99 -9.70 -5.82
CA SER A 178 -17.41 -9.41 -6.06
C SER A 178 -17.94 -8.30 -5.14
N GLU A 179 -19.10 -7.73 -5.50
CA GLU A 179 -19.83 -6.79 -4.63
C GLU A 179 -20.12 -7.36 -3.24
N LYS A 180 -20.36 -8.68 -3.14
CA LYS A 180 -20.56 -9.37 -1.86
C LYS A 180 -19.31 -9.27 -0.98
N HIS A 181 -18.12 -9.45 -1.56
CA HIS A 181 -16.87 -9.30 -0.81
C HIS A 181 -16.67 -7.86 -0.35
N THR A 182 -16.95 -6.88 -1.20
CA THR A 182 -16.90 -5.46 -0.82
C THR A 182 -17.88 -5.15 0.31
N ALA A 183 -19.11 -5.69 0.28
CA ALA A 183 -20.09 -5.51 1.34
C ALA A 183 -19.65 -6.14 2.68
N ILE A 184 -19.05 -7.34 2.63
CA ILE A 184 -18.44 -7.99 3.79
C ILE A 184 -17.31 -7.13 4.36
N TYR A 185 -16.41 -6.63 3.52
CA TYR A 185 -15.29 -5.80 3.97
C TYR A 185 -15.75 -4.49 4.60
N LYS A 186 -16.82 -3.86 4.09
CA LYS A 186 -17.42 -2.65 4.69
C LYS A 186 -17.95 -2.87 6.11
N GLN A 187 -18.23 -4.11 6.52
CA GLN A 187 -18.60 -4.42 7.91
C GLN A 187 -17.41 -4.39 8.88
N LYS A 188 -16.17 -4.26 8.37
CA LYS A 188 -14.96 -4.04 9.16
C LYS A 188 -15.01 -2.64 9.78
N CYS A 189 -15.79 -2.52 10.85
CA CYS A 189 -15.98 -1.30 11.61
C CYS A 189 -14.75 -0.98 12.45
N ASP A 190 -14.63 0.30 12.84
CA ASP A 190 -13.67 0.69 13.86
C ASP A 190 -13.96 -0.08 15.16
N PRO A 191 -12.93 -0.65 15.81
CA PRO A 191 -13.12 -1.45 17.00
C PRO A 191 -13.74 -0.58 18.10
N LYS A 192 -14.92 -0.96 18.58
CA LYS A 192 -15.56 -0.34 19.74
C LYS A 192 -14.85 -0.84 21.00
N MET A 193 -13.94 -0.03 21.52
CA MET A 193 -13.17 -0.31 22.72
C MET A 193 -13.30 0.87 23.68
N ASP A 194 -13.45 0.56 24.96
CA ASP A 194 -13.40 1.56 26.01
C ASP A 194 -12.00 2.17 26.10
N GLU A 195 -11.92 3.37 26.68
CA GLU A 195 -10.69 4.15 26.70
C GLU A 195 -10.03 4.17 28.07
N PHE A 196 -8.70 4.24 28.09
CA PHE A 196 -7.93 4.51 29.30
C PHE A 196 -6.92 5.64 29.06
N ILE A 197 -6.57 6.36 30.13
CA ILE A 197 -5.56 7.42 30.08
C ILE A 197 -4.24 6.85 30.62
N PRO A 198 -3.19 6.73 29.80
CA PRO A 198 -1.89 6.25 30.25
C PRO A 198 -1.30 7.24 31.24
N ARG A 199 -0.92 6.76 32.44
CA ARG A 199 -0.30 7.62 33.47
C ARG A 199 1.19 7.84 33.21
N VAL A 200 1.87 6.83 32.66
CA VAL A 200 3.31 6.81 32.37
C VAL A 200 3.55 5.86 31.19
N HIS A 201 4.46 6.21 30.29
CA HIS A 201 5.03 5.27 29.32
C HIS A 201 6.33 4.69 29.89
N SER A 202 6.43 3.36 29.96
CA SER A 202 7.65 2.71 30.44
C SER A 202 8.81 2.94 29.45
N SER A 203 10.06 2.78 29.92
CA SER A 203 11.22 2.85 29.02
C SER A 203 11.15 1.81 27.90
N GLU A 204 10.63 0.61 28.20
CA GLU A 204 10.37 -0.45 27.21
C GLU A 204 9.39 0.02 26.14
N GLU A 205 8.27 0.63 26.54
CA GLU A 205 7.26 1.13 25.60
C GLU A 205 7.82 2.26 24.72
N LEU A 206 8.55 3.21 25.30
CA LEU A 206 9.16 4.32 24.57
C LEU A 206 10.20 3.84 23.55
N ASP A 207 10.93 2.77 23.86
CA ASP A 207 11.88 2.15 22.94
C ASP A 207 11.15 1.39 21.83
N ALA A 208 10.17 0.56 22.18
CA ALA A 208 9.35 -0.18 21.23
C ALA A 208 8.62 0.73 20.24
N ARG A 209 8.09 1.88 20.69
CA ARG A 209 7.45 2.87 19.81
C ARG A 209 8.42 3.46 18.79
N ARG A 210 9.66 3.75 19.19
CA ARG A 210 10.71 4.27 18.30
C ARG A 210 11.14 3.22 17.28
N GLU A 211 11.50 2.02 17.73
CA GLU A 211 11.90 0.89 16.87
C GLU A 211 10.79 0.56 15.85
N MET A 212 9.53 0.53 16.31
CA MET A 212 8.39 0.24 15.46
C MET A 212 8.18 1.31 14.38
N CYS A 213 8.32 2.60 14.70
CA CYS A 213 8.26 3.68 13.70
C CYS A 213 9.39 3.57 12.66
N GLU A 214 10.61 3.28 13.09
CA GLU A 214 11.75 3.07 12.17
C GLU A 214 11.47 1.93 11.18
N LEU A 215 10.95 0.80 11.68
CA LEU A 215 10.61 -0.33 10.82
C LEU A 215 9.39 -0.07 9.94
N ILE A 216 8.40 0.70 10.39
CA ILE A 216 7.25 1.09 9.55
C ILE A 216 7.72 1.99 8.40
N HIS A 217 8.58 2.97 8.69
CA HIS A 217 9.15 3.84 7.66
C HIS A 217 9.98 3.03 6.65
N ARG A 218 10.78 2.06 7.14
CA ARG A 218 11.53 1.13 6.29
C ARG A 218 10.61 0.22 5.47
N ALA A 219 9.52 -0.29 6.06
CA ALA A 219 8.52 -1.11 5.38
C ALA A 219 7.89 -0.34 4.22
N TYR A 220 7.53 0.91 4.49
CA TYR A 220 7.04 1.83 3.49
C TYR A 220 8.13 2.03 2.42
N ASP A 221 9.37 2.39 2.78
CA ASP A 221 10.49 2.66 1.83
C ASP A 221 10.81 1.49 0.91
N ASN A 222 10.62 0.27 1.42
CA ASN A 222 10.79 -0.99 0.69
C ASN A 222 9.51 -1.47 -0.04
N GLN A 223 8.46 -0.65 -0.12
CA GLN A 223 7.19 -0.95 -0.80
C GLN A 223 6.42 -2.16 -0.24
N LEU A 224 6.67 -2.52 1.01
CA LEU A 224 5.91 -3.56 1.71
C LEU A 224 4.57 -3.02 2.20
N PHE A 225 4.53 -1.72 2.48
CA PHE A 225 3.40 -0.93 2.97
C PHE A 225 3.06 0.18 1.98
N THR A 226 1.83 0.69 2.05
CA THR A 226 1.38 1.88 1.34
C THR A 226 0.99 2.97 2.35
N SER A 227 0.59 4.15 1.88
CA SER A 227 0.15 5.27 2.72
C SER A 227 -1.08 4.91 3.55
N SER A 228 -1.94 4.02 3.06
CA SER A 228 -3.21 3.64 3.70
C SER A 228 -3.22 2.22 4.28
N GLN A 229 -2.28 1.37 3.91
CA GLN A 229 -2.27 -0.05 4.28
C GLN A 229 -1.00 -0.47 5.02
N GLY A 230 -1.14 -1.55 5.80
CA GLY A 230 -0.10 -2.08 6.65
C GLY A 230 -0.35 -1.79 8.13
N THR A 231 -0.18 -2.83 8.95
CA THR A 231 -0.33 -2.75 10.41
C THR A 231 0.83 -3.48 11.07
N PHE A 232 1.47 -2.83 12.03
CA PHE A 232 2.39 -3.47 12.97
C PHE A 232 1.74 -3.50 14.35
N SER A 233 2.15 -4.48 15.16
CA SER A 233 1.99 -4.41 16.61
C SER A 233 3.16 -5.05 17.32
N LYS A 234 3.39 -4.65 18.58
CA LYS A 234 4.44 -5.21 19.44
C LYS A 234 3.90 -5.42 20.85
N LYS A 235 3.97 -6.65 21.34
CA LYS A 235 3.63 -7.03 22.72
C LYS A 235 4.71 -6.56 23.68
N LEU A 236 4.29 -5.97 24.79
CA LEU A 236 5.13 -5.49 25.89
C LEU A 236 5.20 -6.53 27.02
N SER A 237 6.16 -6.37 27.93
CA SER A 237 6.39 -7.30 29.04
C SER A 237 5.25 -7.34 30.06
N ASP A 238 4.49 -6.25 30.21
CA ASP A 238 3.33 -6.15 31.10
C ASP A 238 2.06 -6.83 30.56
N GLY A 239 2.12 -7.39 29.35
CA GLY A 239 0.99 -8.05 28.69
C GLY A 239 0.17 -7.15 27.78
N SER A 240 0.35 -5.83 27.85
CA SER A 240 -0.22 -4.87 26.90
C SER A 240 0.52 -4.94 25.55
N PHE A 241 0.02 -4.25 24.53
CA PHE A 241 0.72 -4.13 23.26
C PHE A 241 0.48 -2.77 22.60
N ILE A 242 1.43 -2.34 21.78
CA ILE A 242 1.29 -1.16 20.91
C ILE A 242 0.93 -1.59 19.50
N ILE A 243 0.08 -0.82 18.82
CA ILE A 243 -0.39 -1.08 17.45
C ILE A 243 -0.43 0.22 16.63
N THR A 244 -0.26 0.10 15.32
CA THR A 244 -0.42 1.25 14.41
C THR A 244 -1.85 1.80 14.47
N PRO A 245 -2.03 3.13 14.37
CA PRO A 245 -3.35 3.73 14.35
C PRO A 245 -4.06 3.53 13.01
N TYR A 246 -5.38 3.75 13.03
CA TYR A 246 -6.20 3.84 11.83
C TYR A 246 -6.08 5.23 11.17
N SER A 247 -6.18 5.28 9.83
CA SER A 247 -6.26 6.52 9.02
C SER A 247 -5.08 7.50 9.14
N MET A 248 -3.86 6.98 9.37
CA MET A 248 -2.63 7.79 9.33
C MET A 248 -1.63 7.24 8.32
N ASP A 249 -0.97 8.15 7.61
CA ASP A 249 0.10 7.84 6.66
C ASP A 249 1.25 7.11 7.34
N ARG A 250 1.63 5.96 6.78
CA ARG A 250 2.71 5.12 7.31
C ARG A 250 4.08 5.78 7.17
N LYS A 251 4.30 6.70 6.22
CA LYS A 251 5.58 7.39 6.04
C LYS A 251 5.89 8.41 7.14
N TYR A 252 4.85 9.02 7.72
CA TYR A 252 4.98 10.15 8.63
C TYR A 252 4.57 9.82 10.06
N LEU A 253 4.43 8.53 10.37
CA LEU A 253 3.95 8.07 11.66
C LEU A 253 5.02 8.29 12.75
N ARG A 254 4.64 8.95 13.83
CA ARG A 254 5.55 9.23 14.95
C ARG A 254 5.25 8.33 16.16
N PRO A 255 6.20 8.14 17.09
CA PRO A 255 6.01 7.30 18.27
C PRO A 255 4.74 7.64 19.09
N GLU A 256 4.39 8.92 19.17
CA GLU A 256 3.19 9.43 19.85
C GLU A 256 1.88 9.07 19.15
N ASP A 257 1.90 8.74 17.86
CA ASP A 257 0.72 8.42 17.07
C ASP A 257 0.29 6.96 17.26
N LEU A 258 1.21 6.08 17.72
CA LEU A 258 0.92 4.69 18.04
C LEU A 258 -0.07 4.56 19.20
N VAL A 259 -0.84 3.48 19.19
CA VAL A 259 -1.93 3.23 20.15
C VAL A 259 -1.56 2.08 21.07
N ARG A 260 -1.57 2.31 22.38
CA ARG A 260 -1.47 1.22 23.36
C ARG A 260 -2.83 0.57 23.59
N ILE A 261 -2.83 -0.77 23.63
CA ILE A 261 -3.96 -1.60 24.01
C ILE A 261 -3.61 -2.30 25.33
N GLU A 262 -4.42 -2.08 26.35
CA GLU A 262 -4.22 -2.60 27.71
C GLU A 262 -5.54 -3.14 28.24
N ASP A 263 -5.57 -4.41 28.66
CA ASP A 263 -6.76 -5.07 29.22
C ASP A 263 -8.06 -4.92 28.40
N GLY A 264 -7.93 -4.82 27.07
CA GLY A 264 -9.06 -4.62 26.15
C GLY A 264 -9.50 -3.17 25.98
N TYR A 265 -8.83 -2.22 26.65
CA TYR A 265 -9.00 -0.78 26.48
C TYR A 265 -8.00 -0.23 25.48
N LYS A 266 -8.39 0.84 24.77
CA LYS A 266 -7.50 1.60 23.89
C LYS A 266 -7.05 2.89 24.57
N GLU A 267 -5.87 3.37 24.20
CA GLU A 267 -5.37 4.66 24.65
C GLU A 267 -6.32 5.81 24.27
N HIS A 268 -6.64 6.68 25.23
CA HIS A 268 -7.62 7.76 25.08
C HIS A 268 -7.35 8.66 23.88
N GLY A 269 -8.40 8.99 23.12
CA GLY A 269 -8.31 9.87 21.95
C GLY A 269 -7.63 9.27 20.73
N LYS A 270 -7.24 7.99 20.78
CA LYS A 270 -6.60 7.29 19.67
C LYS A 270 -7.47 6.15 19.15
N ASN A 271 -7.31 5.84 17.87
CA ASN A 271 -8.03 4.75 17.21
C ASN A 271 -7.03 3.72 16.68
N PRO A 272 -7.02 2.49 17.20
CA PRO A 272 -6.10 1.45 16.73
C PRO A 272 -6.52 0.93 15.34
N SER A 273 -5.60 0.22 14.69
CA SER A 273 -5.92 -0.52 13.46
C SER A 273 -7.14 -1.43 13.64
N ARG A 274 -7.91 -1.58 12.56
CA ARG A 274 -9.08 -2.48 12.50
C ARG A 274 -8.71 -3.97 12.65
N SER A 275 -7.42 -4.33 12.57
CA SER A 275 -6.96 -5.69 12.85
C SER A 275 -6.69 -5.97 14.34
N VAL A 276 -6.97 -5.03 15.26
CA VAL A 276 -6.68 -5.18 16.70
C VAL A 276 -7.24 -6.46 17.32
N ALA A 277 -8.42 -6.91 16.88
CA ALA A 277 -9.03 -8.15 17.38
C ALA A 277 -8.21 -9.39 17.01
N LEU A 278 -7.74 -9.49 15.76
CA LEU A 278 -6.87 -10.57 15.31
C LEU A 278 -5.55 -10.58 16.07
N HIS A 279 -4.92 -9.41 16.23
CA HIS A 279 -3.66 -9.29 16.96
C HIS A 279 -3.81 -9.71 18.42
N THR A 280 -4.92 -9.33 19.07
CA THR A 280 -5.27 -9.72 20.44
C THR A 280 -5.38 -11.24 20.56
N GLU A 281 -6.12 -11.90 19.65
CA GLU A 281 -6.31 -13.35 19.67
C GLU A 281 -4.98 -14.11 19.45
N ILE A 282 -4.14 -13.67 18.52
CA ILE A 282 -2.81 -14.28 18.28
C ILE A 282 -1.95 -14.14 19.54
N TYR A 283 -1.85 -12.96 20.15
CA TYR A 283 -1.03 -12.76 21.36
C TYR A 283 -1.52 -13.53 22.58
N LYS A 284 -2.82 -13.81 22.65
CA LYS A 284 -3.43 -14.60 23.72
C LYS A 284 -3.14 -16.09 23.54
N LYS A 285 -3.25 -16.61 22.32
CA LYS A 285 -3.08 -18.03 22.00
C LYS A 285 -1.61 -18.45 21.88
N HIS A 286 -0.75 -17.54 21.42
CA HIS A 286 0.67 -17.81 21.14
C HIS A 286 1.57 -16.77 21.85
N PRO A 287 1.80 -16.91 23.16
CA PRO A 287 2.55 -15.94 23.96
C PRO A 287 4.00 -15.72 23.52
N GLU A 288 4.57 -16.66 22.77
CA GLU A 288 5.90 -16.60 22.19
C GLU A 288 6.00 -15.63 21.00
N ILE A 289 4.88 -15.33 20.34
CA ILE A 289 4.79 -14.26 19.34
C ILE A 289 4.76 -12.93 20.07
N LYS A 290 5.71 -12.05 19.74
CA LYS A 290 5.85 -10.71 20.33
C LYS A 290 5.64 -9.59 19.33
N SER A 291 5.59 -9.89 18.04
CA SER A 291 5.32 -8.92 16.98
C SER A 291 4.43 -9.55 15.93
N ILE A 292 3.50 -8.76 15.40
CA ILE A 292 2.59 -9.18 14.32
C ILE A 292 2.54 -8.07 13.30
N ILE A 293 2.70 -8.43 12.02
CA ILE A 293 2.61 -7.52 10.89
C ILE A 293 1.53 -8.04 9.94
N CYS A 294 0.59 -7.17 9.55
CA CYS A 294 -0.30 -7.39 8.41
C CYS A 294 0.17 -6.46 7.28
N ALA A 295 0.49 -7.01 6.11
CA ALA A 295 1.12 -6.27 5.02
C ALA A 295 0.50 -6.60 3.66
N HIS A 296 0.79 -5.78 2.65
CA HIS A 296 0.28 -5.95 1.29
C HIS A 296 1.39 -5.88 0.23
N PRO A 297 2.55 -6.55 0.38
CA PRO A 297 3.64 -6.38 -0.58
C PRO A 297 3.26 -6.94 -1.97
N PRO A 298 3.62 -6.25 -3.07
CA PRO A 298 3.06 -6.52 -4.39
C PRO A 298 3.41 -7.89 -5.00
N HIS A 299 4.55 -8.50 -4.68
CA HIS A 299 4.94 -9.78 -5.28
C HIS A 299 4.25 -10.95 -4.58
N ILE A 300 4.29 -11.01 -3.24
CA ILE A 300 3.60 -12.06 -2.51
C ILE A 300 2.07 -11.97 -2.65
N MET A 301 1.53 -10.75 -2.76
CA MET A 301 0.09 -10.57 -2.98
C MET A 301 -0.39 -11.12 -4.32
N ALA A 302 0.49 -11.30 -5.32
CA ALA A 302 0.12 -11.97 -6.57
C ALA A 302 -0.32 -13.43 -6.34
N PHE A 303 0.27 -14.12 -5.36
CA PHE A 303 -0.16 -15.45 -4.92
C PHE A 303 -1.44 -15.41 -4.08
N ALA A 304 -1.72 -14.27 -3.42
CA ALA A 304 -2.95 -14.06 -2.66
C ALA A 304 -4.17 -13.86 -3.57
N ILE A 305 -3.97 -13.34 -4.78
CA ILE A 305 -5.06 -13.06 -5.73
C ILE A 305 -5.13 -14.09 -6.87
N THR A 306 -4.38 -15.19 -6.83
CA THR A 306 -4.41 -16.22 -7.88
C THR A 306 -4.45 -17.61 -7.26
N ASP A 307 -4.63 -18.64 -8.08
CA ASP A 307 -4.46 -20.05 -7.69
C ASP A 307 -2.98 -20.48 -7.61
N ALA A 308 -2.02 -19.59 -7.88
CA ALA A 308 -0.61 -19.91 -7.75
C ALA A 308 -0.26 -20.28 -6.29
N VAL A 309 0.58 -21.31 -6.14
CA VAL A 309 1.06 -21.76 -4.84
C VAL A 309 2.42 -21.13 -4.56
N PHE A 310 2.52 -20.37 -3.48
CA PHE A 310 3.81 -19.91 -2.97
C PHE A 310 4.47 -21.04 -2.16
N ASP A 311 5.55 -21.60 -2.69
CA ASP A 311 6.30 -22.68 -2.04
C ASP A 311 7.64 -22.15 -1.49
N ALA A 312 7.69 -21.88 -0.19
CA ALA A 312 8.91 -21.40 0.48
C ALA A 312 10.08 -22.39 0.39
N ARG A 313 9.84 -23.68 0.09
CA ARG A 313 10.88 -24.72 -0.05
C ARG A 313 11.69 -24.57 -1.34
N LEU A 314 11.36 -23.64 -2.22
CA LEU A 314 12.17 -23.36 -3.40
C LEU A 314 13.52 -22.71 -3.05
N ILE A 315 13.62 -22.05 -1.89
CA ILE A 315 14.80 -21.31 -1.45
C ILE A 315 15.08 -21.70 0.02
N PRO A 316 16.25 -22.27 0.36
CA PRO A 316 16.52 -22.76 1.71
C PRO A 316 16.28 -21.74 2.82
N GLU A 317 16.81 -20.53 2.65
CA GLU A 317 16.67 -19.42 3.60
C GLU A 317 15.21 -19.02 3.80
N SER A 318 14.40 -19.11 2.75
CA SER A 318 12.96 -18.84 2.83
C SER A 318 12.24 -19.90 3.62
N TYR A 319 12.55 -21.17 3.38
CA TYR A 319 11.92 -22.25 4.12
C TYR A 319 12.26 -22.22 5.61
N ILE A 320 13.52 -21.94 5.95
CA ILE A 320 13.98 -21.80 7.33
C ILE A 320 13.19 -20.69 8.05
N MET A 321 12.96 -19.56 7.38
CA MET A 321 12.33 -18.38 7.99
C MET A 321 10.81 -18.43 8.02
N LEU A 322 10.20 -18.92 6.94
CA LEU A 322 8.75 -18.85 6.69
C LEU A 322 8.05 -20.18 6.99
N LYS A 323 8.79 -21.28 6.95
CA LYS A 323 8.27 -22.65 7.09
C LYS A 323 7.19 -22.92 6.03
N ASN A 324 6.13 -23.62 6.42
CA ASN A 324 4.99 -23.86 5.53
C ASN A 324 4.07 -22.64 5.51
N VAL A 325 3.91 -22.04 4.33
CA VAL A 325 3.01 -20.91 4.12
C VAL A 325 1.64 -21.41 3.68
N ARG A 326 0.61 -21.13 4.47
CA ARG A 326 -0.79 -21.48 4.15
C ARG A 326 -1.54 -20.28 3.59
N LYS A 327 -2.44 -20.55 2.63
CA LYS A 327 -3.40 -19.57 2.08
C LYS A 327 -4.78 -19.83 2.69
N PHE A 328 -5.44 -18.77 3.14
CA PHE A 328 -6.77 -18.81 3.76
C PHE A 328 -7.77 -17.95 2.96
N PRO A 329 -9.07 -18.31 2.98
CA PRO A 329 -10.10 -17.58 2.24
C PRO A 329 -10.24 -16.11 2.67
N PHE A 330 -10.72 -15.29 1.73
CA PHE A 330 -11.03 -13.88 1.98
C PHE A 330 -11.89 -13.69 3.24
N GLY A 331 -11.49 -12.72 4.06
CA GLY A 331 -12.19 -12.34 5.29
C GLY A 331 -11.94 -13.22 6.52
N SER A 332 -11.09 -14.25 6.41
CA SER A 332 -10.65 -15.05 7.58
C SER A 332 -10.05 -14.17 8.70
N SER A 333 -9.33 -13.10 8.33
CA SER A 333 -8.65 -12.18 9.25
C SER A 333 -9.58 -11.35 10.14
N PHE A 334 -10.81 -11.05 9.69
CA PHE A 334 -11.73 -10.16 10.40
C PHE A 334 -13.10 -10.75 10.70
N MET A 335 -13.55 -11.78 9.97
CA MET A 335 -14.79 -12.49 10.29
C MET A 335 -14.57 -13.60 11.33
N GLN A 336 -13.39 -14.24 11.32
CA GLN A 336 -13.08 -15.38 12.18
C GLN A 336 -11.68 -15.26 12.81
N PRO A 337 -11.35 -14.11 13.46
CA PRO A 337 -10.00 -13.83 13.94
C PRO A 337 -9.48 -14.88 14.94
N ALA A 338 -10.35 -15.43 15.79
CA ALA A 338 -9.97 -16.47 16.73
C ALA A 338 -9.56 -17.78 16.04
N LEU A 339 -10.28 -18.20 14.98
CA LEU A 339 -9.95 -19.42 14.25
C LEU A 339 -8.66 -19.26 13.44
N LEU A 340 -8.47 -18.10 12.80
CA LEU A 340 -7.21 -17.81 12.12
C LEU A 340 -6.03 -17.76 13.10
N ALA A 341 -6.24 -17.23 14.31
CA ALA A 341 -5.21 -17.21 15.34
C ALA A 341 -4.77 -18.61 15.78
N ASP A 342 -5.59 -19.66 15.66
CA ASP A 342 -5.17 -21.04 15.94
C ASP A 342 -4.11 -21.54 14.94
N GLU A 343 -4.05 -20.93 13.76
CA GLU A 343 -3.20 -21.38 12.65
C GLU A 343 -1.83 -20.68 12.61
N ILE A 344 -1.67 -19.57 13.33
CA ILE A 344 -0.44 -18.78 13.36
C ILE A 344 0.33 -19.11 14.63
N SER A 345 1.56 -19.60 14.51
CA SER A 345 2.44 -19.93 15.65
C SER A 345 3.91 -19.79 15.23
N ILE A 346 4.89 -20.03 16.11
CA ILE A 346 6.30 -20.08 15.67
C ILE A 346 6.59 -21.24 14.71
N LYS A 347 5.72 -22.26 14.66
CA LYS A 347 5.81 -23.35 13.67
C LYS A 347 5.18 -22.97 12.33
N ASN A 348 4.20 -22.08 12.33
CA ASN A 348 3.54 -21.55 11.14
C ASN A 348 3.51 -20.02 11.25
N PRO A 349 4.65 -19.34 11.08
CA PRO A 349 4.79 -17.94 11.46
C PRO A 349 4.12 -16.98 10.48
N VAL A 350 3.78 -17.44 9.27
CA VAL A 350 3.23 -16.59 8.22
C VAL A 350 2.06 -17.26 7.52
N CYS A 351 1.11 -16.46 7.05
CA CYS A 351 0.04 -16.91 6.17
C CYS A 351 -0.39 -15.84 5.16
N ILE A 352 -1.05 -16.30 4.10
CA ILE A 352 -1.63 -15.47 3.05
C ILE A 352 -3.16 -15.48 3.21
N ILE A 353 -3.80 -14.33 3.14
CA ILE A 353 -5.26 -14.19 3.09
C ILE A 353 -5.64 -13.77 1.67
N GLU A 354 -6.48 -14.57 1.02
CA GLU A 354 -6.91 -14.30 -0.36
C GLU A 354 -7.45 -12.87 -0.48
N ASN A 355 -6.96 -12.14 -1.50
CA ASN A 355 -7.37 -10.77 -1.82
C ASN A 355 -7.33 -9.74 -0.67
N ASP A 356 -6.71 -10.03 0.46
CA ASP A 356 -6.69 -9.13 1.62
C ASP A 356 -5.25 -8.78 1.97
N CYS A 357 -4.51 -9.66 2.64
CA CYS A 357 -3.18 -9.34 3.15
C CYS A 357 -2.32 -10.60 3.39
N VAL A 358 -1.06 -10.39 3.73
CA VAL A 358 -0.23 -11.40 4.41
C VAL A 358 -0.12 -11.07 5.89
N ILE A 359 -0.10 -12.10 6.74
CA ILE A 359 0.07 -11.96 8.19
C ILE A 359 1.37 -12.64 8.60
N VAL A 360 2.18 -11.94 9.38
CA VAL A 360 3.50 -12.37 9.80
C VAL A 360 3.65 -12.22 11.31
N GLY A 361 3.85 -13.32 12.02
CA GLY A 361 4.20 -13.36 13.43
C GLY A 361 5.72 -13.48 13.62
N GLY A 362 6.26 -12.85 14.67
CA GLY A 362 7.67 -12.93 15.04
C GLY A 362 7.91 -12.88 16.53
N THR A 363 9.07 -13.38 16.98
CA THR A 363 9.51 -13.34 18.39
C THR A 363 10.02 -11.95 18.81
N SER A 364 10.29 -11.08 17.84
CA SER A 364 10.67 -9.68 18.01
C SER A 364 10.14 -8.84 16.84
N LEU A 365 10.23 -7.51 16.95
CA LEU A 365 9.89 -6.60 15.86
C LEU A 365 10.74 -6.90 14.62
N LEU A 366 12.06 -6.93 14.80
CA LEU A 366 13.02 -7.27 13.76
C LEU A 366 12.76 -8.65 13.14
N ASN A 367 12.47 -9.69 13.93
CA ASN A 367 12.22 -11.03 13.39
C ASN A 367 10.94 -11.10 12.54
N ALA A 368 9.86 -10.43 12.95
CA ALA A 368 8.65 -10.35 12.13
C ALA A 368 8.92 -9.58 10.82
N PHE A 369 9.68 -8.49 10.91
CA PHE A 369 10.01 -7.68 9.74
C PHE A 369 10.88 -8.44 8.73
N ASP A 370 11.91 -9.14 9.22
CA ASP A 370 12.80 -9.96 8.41
C ASP A 370 12.04 -11.08 7.69
N ARG A 371 11.09 -11.76 8.38
CA ARG A 371 10.18 -12.70 7.73
C ARG A 371 9.35 -12.08 6.61
N LEU A 372 8.84 -10.86 6.81
CA LEU A 372 8.09 -10.17 5.77
C LEU A 372 8.96 -9.86 4.55
N GLU A 373 10.18 -9.37 4.77
CA GLU A 373 11.14 -9.14 3.68
C GLU A 373 11.44 -10.46 2.95
N VAL A 374 11.84 -11.50 3.67
CA VAL A 374 12.13 -12.82 3.06
C VAL A 374 10.94 -13.34 2.24
N MET A 375 9.71 -13.20 2.75
CA MET A 375 8.50 -13.60 2.03
C MET A 375 8.31 -12.84 0.71
N GLU A 376 8.47 -11.52 0.73
CA GLU A 376 8.31 -10.68 -0.47
C GLU A 376 9.43 -10.89 -1.49
N TYR A 377 10.69 -10.91 -1.05
CA TYR A 377 11.83 -11.10 -1.95
C TYR A 377 11.82 -12.48 -2.61
N SER A 378 11.38 -13.51 -1.89
CA SER A 378 11.25 -14.86 -2.45
C SER A 378 10.08 -14.97 -3.42
N ALA A 379 8.95 -14.31 -3.13
CA ALA A 379 7.84 -14.22 -4.08
C ALA A 379 8.28 -13.52 -5.37
N LYS A 380 9.05 -12.43 -5.25
CA LYS A 380 9.65 -11.74 -6.40
C LYS A 380 10.56 -12.66 -7.21
N SER A 381 11.48 -13.38 -6.55
CA SER A 381 12.36 -14.34 -7.25
C SER A 381 11.56 -15.40 -8.00
N VAL A 382 10.48 -15.94 -7.42
CA VAL A 382 9.61 -16.92 -8.08
C VAL A 382 8.92 -16.31 -9.30
N ILE A 383 8.38 -15.09 -9.20
CA ILE A 383 7.76 -14.39 -10.34
C ILE A 383 8.80 -14.13 -11.44
N ASP A 384 9.99 -13.65 -11.08
CA ASP A 384 11.08 -13.40 -12.03
C ASP A 384 11.49 -14.69 -12.77
N THR A 385 11.39 -15.87 -12.12
CA THR A 385 11.69 -17.15 -12.81
C THR A 385 10.76 -17.43 -13.99
N ALA A 386 9.51 -16.95 -13.95
CA ALA A 386 8.56 -17.13 -15.06
C ALA A 386 9.06 -16.46 -16.35
N SER A 387 9.74 -15.32 -16.22
CA SER A 387 10.34 -14.61 -17.37
C SER A 387 11.49 -15.37 -18.05
N LEU A 388 12.09 -16.36 -17.37
CA LEU A 388 13.17 -17.18 -17.90
C LEU A 388 12.67 -18.32 -18.81
N GLY A 389 11.35 -18.57 -18.86
CA GLY A 389 10.73 -19.54 -19.77
C GLY A 389 11.10 -21.00 -19.51
N LYS A 390 11.57 -21.34 -18.30
CA LYS A 390 11.95 -22.70 -17.90
C LYS A 390 11.16 -23.15 -16.69
N ALA A 391 10.98 -24.47 -16.55
CA ALA A 391 10.35 -25.04 -15.37
C ALA A 391 11.21 -24.81 -14.12
N VAL A 392 10.55 -24.50 -13.01
CA VAL A 392 11.19 -24.36 -11.69
C VAL A 392 11.73 -25.70 -11.23
N VAL A 393 13.02 -25.74 -10.87
CA VAL A 393 13.64 -26.91 -10.23
C VAL A 393 13.42 -26.82 -8.73
N LYS A 394 12.77 -27.84 -8.15
CA LYS A 394 12.44 -27.87 -6.72
C LYS A 394 13.54 -28.55 -5.92
N ILE A 395 13.72 -28.13 -4.67
CA ILE A 395 14.46 -28.88 -3.66
C ILE A 395 13.72 -30.19 -3.41
N LYS A 396 14.43 -31.32 -3.45
CA LYS A 396 13.83 -32.65 -3.31
C LYS A 396 13.37 -32.90 -1.87
N PRO A 397 12.38 -33.78 -1.64
CA PRO A 397 11.89 -34.07 -0.30
C PRO A 397 12.97 -34.52 0.69
N GLU A 398 13.97 -35.29 0.23
CA GLU A 398 15.11 -35.70 1.05
C GLU A 398 16.02 -34.52 1.44
N GLU A 399 16.25 -33.57 0.52
CA GLU A 399 17.05 -32.37 0.78
C GLU A 399 16.31 -31.40 1.71
N VAL A 400 14.97 -31.34 1.63
CA VAL A 400 14.14 -30.58 2.60
C VAL A 400 14.29 -31.16 4.00
N ARG A 401 14.29 -32.50 4.15
CA ARG A 401 14.51 -33.15 5.46
C ARG A 401 15.89 -32.85 6.03
N ASP A 402 16.92 -32.81 5.19
CA ASP A 402 18.27 -32.43 5.62
C ASP A 402 18.30 -31.00 6.19
N ILE A 403 17.54 -30.07 5.59
CA ILE A 403 17.36 -28.70 6.11
C ILE A 403 16.61 -28.73 7.45
N GLU A 404 15.50 -29.47 7.55
CA GLU A 404 14.72 -29.59 8.79
C GLU A 404 15.59 -30.09 9.96
N ILE A 405 16.44 -31.10 9.72
CA ILE A 405 17.38 -31.64 10.71
C ILE A 405 18.47 -30.61 11.07
N ALA A 406 19.08 -29.98 10.06
CA ALA A 406 20.20 -29.06 10.28
C ALA A 406 19.79 -27.78 11.06
N PHE A 407 18.56 -27.30 10.85
CA PHE A 407 18.06 -26.05 11.42
C PHE A 407 17.02 -26.22 12.54
N ASN A 408 16.73 -27.46 12.96
CA ASN A 408 15.77 -27.80 14.03
C ASN A 408 14.37 -27.18 13.81
N LEU A 409 13.80 -27.38 12.62
CA LEU A 409 12.57 -26.69 12.18
C LEU A 409 11.26 -27.25 12.74
#